data_AF-A0A359E6S8-F1
#
_entry.id   AF-A0A359E6S8-F1
#
_cell.length_a   1.000
_cell.length_b   1.000
_cell.length_c   1.000
_cell.angle_alpha   90.00
_cell.angle_beta   90.00
_cell.angle_gamma   90.00
#
_symmetry.space_group_name_H-M   'P 1'
#
loop_
_entity.id
_entity.type
_entity.pdbx_description
1 polymer ?
#
loop_
_entity_poly.entity_id
_entity_poly.type
_entity_poly.pdbx_seq_one_letter_code
_entity_poly.pdbx_strand_id
1 'polypeptide(L)'
;GAGNLGMALFMLYQTTGQDQYYNSALHVMDYLLGRNGIGYSYVTGFGEQTPMNIHHRQSEADNITEPTPGWVAGGANPNNQSQDCGVGAYNSSLAALAYLDDYCSYSTNEVTTYWNSPFIYLSVAFEATTPEYTHTTTKTISVTGPGSDSLYDAGSEITLEWTASDVNTVDISYKIFSDDEYTEIVSGVNASVGSYEGFEVPDAKGDSILFRIED
;
A
#
# COMPACT_ATOMS: atom_id res chain seq x y z
N GLY A 1 -17.87 4.67 -23.10
CA GLY A 1 -17.53 5.04 -21.71
C GLY A 1 -16.04 4.86 -21.48
N ALA A 2 -15.51 5.41 -20.39
CA ALA A 2 -14.08 5.38 -20.06
C ALA A 2 -13.50 3.96 -20.04
N GLY A 3 -14.21 2.97 -19.48
CA GLY A 3 -13.73 1.58 -19.44
C GLY A 3 -13.32 1.01 -20.80
N ASN A 4 -14.14 1.15 -21.85
CA ASN A 4 -13.80 0.66 -23.18
C ASN A 4 -12.57 1.37 -23.77
N LEU A 5 -12.37 2.66 -23.46
CA LEU A 5 -11.18 3.40 -23.86
C LEU A 5 -9.94 2.83 -23.19
N GLY A 6 -9.99 2.58 -21.87
CA GLY A 6 -8.89 1.96 -21.14
C GLY A 6 -8.56 0.57 -21.66
N MET A 7 -9.58 -0.28 -21.87
CA MET A 7 -9.42 -1.62 -22.44
C MET A 7 -8.74 -1.57 -23.82
N ALA A 8 -9.18 -0.68 -24.72
CA ALA A 8 -8.57 -0.53 -26.04
C ALA A 8 -7.12 -0.03 -25.97
N LEU A 9 -6.82 0.93 -25.09
CA LEU A 9 -5.46 1.42 -24.85
C LEU A 9 -4.56 0.30 -24.34
N PHE A 10 -5.03 -0.51 -23.39
CA PHE A 10 -4.24 -1.62 -22.88
C PHE A 10 -3.99 -2.70 -23.96
N MET A 11 -4.98 -2.99 -24.81
CA MET A 11 -4.78 -3.89 -25.97
C MET A 11 -3.75 -3.34 -26.97
N LEU A 12 -3.73 -2.03 -27.18
CA LEU A 12 -2.69 -1.37 -27.98
C LEU A 12 -1.31 -1.52 -27.34
N TYR A 13 -1.20 -1.39 -26.01
CA TYR A 13 0.03 -1.68 -25.29
C TYR A 13 0.48 -3.14 -25.52
N GLN A 14 -0.41 -4.12 -25.35
CA GLN A 14 -0.09 -5.54 -25.57
C GLN A 14 0.38 -5.84 -27.01
N THR A 15 -0.15 -5.12 -28.00
CA THR A 15 0.20 -5.34 -29.41
C THR A 15 1.45 -4.58 -29.84
N THR A 16 1.68 -3.39 -29.28
CA THR A 16 2.75 -2.47 -29.74
C THR A 16 3.96 -2.39 -28.83
N GLY A 17 3.82 -2.76 -27.56
CA GLY A 17 4.83 -2.57 -26.52
C GLY A 17 5.13 -1.11 -26.17
N GLN A 18 4.32 -0.14 -26.62
CA GLN A 18 4.56 1.27 -26.35
C GLN A 18 3.96 1.72 -25.01
N ASP A 19 4.80 2.14 -24.07
CA ASP A 19 4.42 2.53 -22.71
C ASP A 19 3.38 3.67 -22.65
N GLN A 20 3.31 4.52 -23.67
CA GLN A 20 2.29 5.57 -23.75
C GLN A 20 0.86 5.01 -23.67
N TYR A 21 0.62 3.82 -24.21
CA TYR A 21 -0.69 3.18 -24.17
C TYR A 21 -0.98 2.57 -22.80
N TYR A 22 0.04 1.97 -22.16
CA TYR A 22 -0.06 1.48 -20.78
C TYR A 22 -0.40 2.63 -19.82
N ASN A 23 0.37 3.71 -19.87
CA ASN A 23 0.16 4.89 -19.03
C ASN A 23 -1.21 5.55 -19.29
N SER A 24 -1.66 5.59 -20.54
CA SER A 24 -3.00 6.10 -20.87
C SER A 24 -4.11 5.22 -20.33
N ALA A 25 -3.97 3.89 -20.40
CA ALA A 25 -4.91 2.97 -19.77
C ALA A 25 -4.92 3.13 -18.24
N LEU A 26 -3.76 3.40 -17.63
CA LEU A 26 -3.63 3.63 -16.19
C LEU A 26 -4.38 4.91 -15.78
N HIS A 27 -4.27 6.00 -16.56
CA HIS A 27 -5.06 7.21 -16.32
C HIS A 27 -6.57 6.99 -16.43
N VAL A 28 -7.02 6.06 -17.27
CA VAL A 28 -8.43 5.66 -17.30
C VAL A 28 -8.81 4.93 -16.00
N MET A 29 -7.94 4.04 -15.50
CA MET A 29 -8.16 3.36 -14.24
C MET A 29 -8.20 4.35 -13.07
N ASP A 30 -7.25 5.27 -13.00
CA ASP A 30 -7.21 6.37 -12.03
C ASP A 30 -8.52 7.17 -12.05
N TYR A 31 -9.01 7.54 -13.24
CA TYR A 31 -10.28 8.25 -13.41
C TYR A 31 -11.47 7.47 -12.85
N LEU A 32 -11.54 6.16 -13.11
CA LEU A 32 -12.61 5.29 -12.62
C LEU A 32 -12.57 5.13 -11.09
N LEU A 33 -11.39 5.21 -10.48
CA LEU A 33 -11.15 5.00 -9.05
C LEU A 33 -11.05 6.29 -8.22
N GLY A 34 -11.32 7.46 -8.79
CA GLY A 34 -11.46 8.70 -8.02
C GLY A 34 -10.64 9.89 -8.49
N ARG A 35 -9.70 9.72 -9.42
CA ARG A 35 -8.92 10.83 -9.99
C ARG A 35 -9.69 11.54 -11.11
N ASN A 36 -10.83 12.11 -10.74
CA ASN A 36 -11.74 12.81 -11.65
C ASN A 36 -12.28 14.11 -11.02
N GLY A 37 -13.08 14.86 -11.77
CA GLY A 37 -13.52 16.21 -11.38
C GLY A 37 -14.38 16.28 -10.12
N ILE A 38 -14.95 15.15 -9.67
CA ILE A 38 -15.83 15.06 -8.51
C ILE A 38 -15.22 14.27 -7.35
N GLY A 39 -14.01 13.70 -7.53
CA GLY A 39 -13.34 12.91 -6.50
C GLY A 39 -13.99 11.56 -6.16
N TYR A 40 -15.00 11.13 -6.90
CA TYR A 40 -15.68 9.85 -6.68
C TYR A 40 -14.96 8.70 -7.37
N SER A 41 -14.64 7.64 -6.63
CA SER A 41 -14.59 6.32 -7.25
C SER A 41 -15.98 5.99 -7.80
N TYR A 42 -16.05 5.47 -9.01
CA TYR A 42 -17.29 4.96 -9.60
C TYR A 42 -17.51 3.48 -9.26
N VAL A 43 -16.68 2.88 -8.41
CA VAL A 43 -16.75 1.46 -8.05
C VAL A 43 -17.20 1.31 -6.61
N THR A 44 -18.37 0.70 -6.39
CA THR A 44 -18.97 0.52 -5.04
C THR A 44 -18.01 -0.20 -4.09
N GLY A 45 -17.84 0.34 -2.87
CA GLY A 45 -16.98 -0.25 -1.84
C GLY A 45 -15.47 -0.08 -2.04
N PHE A 46 -15.04 0.67 -3.05
CA PHE A 46 -13.62 0.97 -3.30
C PHE A 46 -13.38 2.48 -3.41
N GLY A 47 -12.36 2.98 -2.71
CA GLY A 47 -12.03 4.41 -2.62
C GLY A 47 -12.60 5.07 -1.37
N GLU A 48 -12.10 6.25 -1.02
CA GLU A 48 -12.58 7.02 0.15
C GLU A 48 -13.98 7.59 -0.07
N GLN A 49 -14.34 7.88 -1.32
CA GLN A 49 -15.64 8.36 -1.75
C GLN A 49 -16.13 7.49 -2.91
N THR A 50 -17.18 6.72 -2.66
CA THR A 50 -17.70 5.65 -3.54
C THR A 50 -19.23 5.70 -3.55
N PRO A 51 -19.94 5.15 -4.57
CA PRO A 51 -21.38 5.21 -4.62
C PRO A 51 -21.99 4.41 -3.48
N MET A 52 -22.86 5.04 -2.69
CA MET A 52 -23.60 4.43 -1.58
C MET A 52 -25.06 4.20 -1.93
N ASN A 53 -25.64 5.06 -2.77
CA ASN A 53 -27.05 5.00 -3.19
C ASN A 53 -27.15 4.61 -4.67
N ILE A 54 -26.46 3.53 -5.04
CA ILE A 54 -26.39 3.05 -6.42
C ILE A 54 -27.79 2.62 -6.94
N HIS A 55 -28.14 2.94 -8.19
CA HIS A 55 -29.37 2.46 -8.83
C HIS A 55 -29.25 0.97 -9.17
N HIS A 56 -29.34 0.12 -8.13
CA HIS A 56 -29.29 -1.33 -8.21
C HIS A 56 -30.33 -1.91 -7.26
N ARG A 57 -31.36 -2.56 -7.81
CA ARG A 57 -32.55 -3.01 -7.06
C ARG A 57 -32.21 -3.91 -5.87
N GLN A 58 -31.21 -4.77 -6.01
CA GLN A 58 -30.82 -5.70 -4.95
C GLN A 58 -30.17 -4.95 -3.79
N SER A 59 -29.27 -3.99 -4.07
CA SER A 59 -28.66 -3.15 -3.03
C SER A 59 -29.70 -2.28 -2.31
N GLU A 60 -30.72 -1.79 -3.02
CA GLU A 60 -31.79 -0.99 -2.40
C GLU A 60 -32.73 -1.83 -1.51
N ALA A 61 -32.92 -3.11 -1.84
CA ALA A 61 -33.95 -3.95 -1.22
C ALA A 61 -33.43 -4.84 -0.07
N ASP A 62 -32.13 -4.96 0.13
CA ASP A 62 -31.54 -5.95 1.03
C ASP A 62 -31.42 -5.50 2.51
N ASN A 63 -31.78 -4.24 2.81
CA ASN A 63 -31.62 -3.59 4.12
C ASN A 63 -30.16 -3.52 4.61
N ILE A 64 -29.17 -3.60 3.72
CA ILE A 64 -27.76 -3.40 4.02
C ILE A 64 -27.41 -1.95 3.68
N THR A 65 -26.73 -1.26 4.60
CA THR A 65 -26.32 0.14 4.38
C THR A 65 -25.33 0.28 3.23
N GLU A 66 -24.39 -0.66 3.14
CA GLU A 66 -23.39 -0.70 2.07
C GLU A 66 -23.98 -1.39 0.83
N PRO A 67 -23.87 -0.81 -0.37
CA PRO A 67 -24.28 -1.51 -1.57
C PRO A 67 -23.39 -2.72 -1.84
N THR A 68 -23.87 -3.64 -2.68
CA THR A 68 -23.02 -4.73 -3.19
C THR A 68 -21.71 -4.16 -3.76
N PRO A 69 -20.52 -4.60 -3.28
CA PRO A 69 -19.25 -4.01 -3.71
C PRO A 69 -18.83 -4.47 -5.11
N GLY A 70 -18.01 -3.66 -5.78
CA GLY A 70 -17.42 -3.97 -7.09
C GLY A 70 -18.29 -3.59 -8.30
N TRP A 71 -19.44 -2.95 -8.12
CA TRP A 71 -20.25 -2.44 -9.22
C TRP A 71 -19.67 -1.15 -9.77
N VAL A 72 -19.59 -1.05 -11.10
CA VAL A 72 -19.16 0.18 -11.79
C VAL A 72 -20.39 1.00 -12.17
N ALA A 73 -20.52 2.18 -11.57
CA ALA A 73 -21.54 3.16 -11.91
C ALA A 73 -21.34 3.70 -13.33
N GLY A 74 -22.42 4.17 -13.96
CA GLY A 74 -22.36 4.81 -15.29
C GLY A 74 -21.42 6.02 -15.36
N GLY A 75 -21.35 6.79 -14.27
CA GLY A 75 -20.49 7.96 -14.09
C GLY A 75 -21.09 9.27 -14.61
N ALA A 76 -20.30 10.34 -14.60
CA ALA A 76 -20.78 11.68 -14.95
C ALA A 76 -21.37 11.76 -16.38
N ASN A 77 -22.59 12.29 -16.49
CA ASN A 77 -23.32 12.44 -17.75
C ASN A 77 -24.20 13.71 -17.74
N PRO A 78 -23.89 14.73 -18.56
CA PRO A 78 -24.64 15.99 -18.57
C PRO A 78 -25.96 15.92 -19.35
N ASN A 79 -26.20 14.88 -20.15
CA ASN A 79 -27.26 14.92 -21.16
C ASN A 79 -28.63 14.44 -20.66
N ASN A 80 -28.67 13.63 -19.59
CA ASN A 80 -29.88 12.92 -19.17
C ASN A 80 -30.36 13.27 -17.76
N GLN A 81 -29.82 14.34 -17.17
CA GLN A 81 -30.18 14.81 -15.81
C GLN A 81 -31.67 15.14 -15.65
N SER A 82 -32.37 15.49 -16.73
CA SER A 82 -33.82 15.77 -16.71
C SER A 82 -34.69 14.51 -16.78
N GLN A 83 -34.12 13.34 -17.06
CA GLN A 83 -34.86 12.11 -17.28
C GLN A 83 -35.05 11.32 -15.97
N ASP A 84 -34.23 11.58 -14.95
CA ASP A 84 -34.22 10.83 -13.70
C ASP A 84 -34.62 11.67 -12.47
N CYS A 85 -33.70 11.99 -11.56
CA CYS A 85 -33.95 12.80 -10.36
C CYS A 85 -34.34 14.25 -10.69
N GLY A 86 -34.17 14.67 -11.94
CA GLY A 86 -34.41 16.03 -12.40
C GLY A 86 -33.17 16.92 -12.26
N VAL A 87 -33.05 17.90 -13.17
CA VAL A 87 -31.86 18.76 -13.29
C VAL A 87 -31.49 19.51 -12.00
N GLY A 88 -32.45 19.80 -11.13
CA GLY A 88 -32.21 20.50 -9.86
C GLY A 88 -31.55 19.64 -8.78
N ALA A 89 -31.51 18.32 -8.94
CA ALA A 89 -30.86 17.41 -7.99
C ALA A 89 -29.34 17.33 -8.19
N TYR A 90 -28.83 17.73 -9.36
CA TYR A 90 -27.42 17.65 -9.69
C TYR A 90 -26.69 18.95 -9.30
N ASN A 91 -25.48 18.80 -8.77
CA ASN A 91 -24.63 19.94 -8.38
C ASN A 91 -24.08 20.73 -9.57
N SER A 92 -24.07 20.15 -10.77
CA SER A 92 -23.53 20.78 -11.99
C SER A 92 -24.08 20.13 -13.25
N SER A 93 -24.14 20.90 -14.34
CA SER A 93 -24.39 20.41 -15.70
C SER A 93 -23.11 20.31 -16.55
N LEU A 94 -21.95 20.63 -15.98
CA LEU A 94 -20.66 20.46 -16.66
C LEU A 94 -20.34 18.97 -16.80
N ALA A 95 -19.84 18.55 -17.96
CA ALA A 95 -19.71 17.14 -18.33
C ALA A 95 -18.96 16.28 -17.31
N ALA A 96 -17.88 16.80 -16.71
CA ALA A 96 -17.08 16.08 -15.72
C ALA A 96 -17.65 16.12 -14.29
N LEU A 97 -18.64 16.96 -14.03
CA LEU A 97 -19.22 17.22 -12.70
C LEU A 97 -20.68 16.75 -12.57
N ALA A 98 -21.29 16.32 -13.67
CA ALA A 98 -22.69 15.93 -13.77
C ALA A 98 -22.91 14.48 -13.27
N TYR A 99 -22.74 14.26 -11.97
CA TYR A 99 -22.95 12.97 -11.30
C TYR A 99 -23.73 13.17 -10.01
N LEU A 100 -24.58 12.20 -9.67
CA LEU A 100 -25.39 12.22 -8.45
C LEU A 100 -25.44 10.81 -7.86
N ASP A 101 -24.99 10.66 -6.61
CA ASP A 101 -25.10 9.41 -5.87
C ASP A 101 -26.46 9.32 -5.14
N ASP A 102 -27.49 9.03 -5.91
CA ASP A 102 -28.86 8.83 -5.43
C ASP A 102 -29.50 7.65 -6.20
N TYR A 103 -30.35 6.89 -5.51
CA TYR A 103 -31.06 5.75 -6.10
C TYR A 103 -31.90 6.18 -7.31
N CYS A 104 -32.47 7.38 -7.32
CA CYS A 104 -33.22 7.83 -8.49
C CYS A 104 -32.34 8.08 -9.73
N SER A 105 -31.02 8.25 -9.58
CA SER A 105 -30.12 8.71 -10.65
C SER A 105 -29.66 7.58 -11.57
N TYR A 106 -30.60 6.93 -12.27
CA TYR A 106 -30.22 5.87 -13.20
C TYR A 106 -29.36 6.37 -14.37
N SER A 107 -29.39 7.67 -14.70
CA SER A 107 -28.62 8.20 -15.83
C SER A 107 -27.12 8.39 -15.54
N THR A 108 -26.73 8.39 -14.26
CA THR A 108 -25.33 8.55 -13.81
C THR A 108 -24.88 7.47 -12.82
N ASN A 109 -25.81 6.82 -12.12
CA ASN A 109 -25.56 5.94 -10.97
C ASN A 109 -26.16 4.54 -11.10
N GLU A 110 -26.61 4.13 -12.29
CA GLU A 110 -27.00 2.73 -12.56
C GLU A 110 -25.77 1.83 -12.72
N VAL A 111 -26.00 0.51 -12.70
CA VAL A 111 -24.98 -0.53 -12.90
C VAL A 111 -25.37 -1.44 -14.06
N THR A 112 -24.37 -1.91 -14.82
CA THR A 112 -24.59 -2.88 -15.90
C THR A 112 -23.38 -3.81 -16.08
N THR A 113 -23.63 -5.01 -16.57
CA THR A 113 -22.56 -5.99 -16.83
C THR A 113 -21.52 -5.48 -17.83
N TYR A 114 -21.92 -4.64 -18.80
CA TYR A 114 -21.03 -4.10 -19.83
C TYR A 114 -20.25 -2.86 -19.40
N TRP A 115 -20.56 -2.25 -18.25
CA TRP A 115 -19.66 -1.29 -17.59
C TRP A 115 -18.63 -2.01 -16.72
N ASN A 116 -19.03 -3.10 -16.06
CA ASN A 116 -18.12 -3.95 -15.30
C ASN A 116 -17.11 -4.70 -16.19
N SER A 117 -17.51 -5.22 -17.35
CA SER A 117 -16.63 -6.03 -18.19
C SER A 117 -15.29 -5.35 -18.58
N PRO A 118 -15.26 -4.09 -19.06
CA PRO A 118 -13.98 -3.44 -19.35
C PRO A 118 -13.17 -3.12 -18.08
N PHE A 119 -13.81 -2.83 -16.95
CA PHE A 119 -13.12 -2.60 -15.67
C PHE A 119 -12.46 -3.88 -15.14
N ILE A 120 -13.14 -5.02 -15.26
CA ILE A 120 -12.59 -6.35 -14.94
C ILE A 120 -11.38 -6.63 -15.82
N TYR A 121 -11.49 -6.41 -17.14
CA TYR A 121 -10.36 -6.59 -18.06
C TYR A 121 -9.16 -5.74 -17.63
N LEU A 122 -9.36 -4.45 -17.36
CA LEU A 122 -8.28 -3.56 -16.95
C LEU A 122 -7.64 -4.01 -15.62
N SER A 123 -8.46 -4.38 -14.63
CA SER A 123 -7.98 -4.80 -13.31
C SER A 123 -7.05 -6.02 -13.42
N VAL A 124 -7.50 -7.05 -14.16
CA VAL A 124 -6.69 -8.26 -14.39
C VAL A 124 -5.49 -7.97 -15.27
N ALA A 125 -5.63 -7.12 -16.29
CA ALA A 125 -4.53 -6.81 -17.19
C ALA A 125 -3.40 -6.04 -16.48
N PHE A 126 -3.72 -5.11 -15.59
CA PHE A 126 -2.73 -4.46 -14.75
C PHE A 126 -2.11 -5.44 -13.75
N GLU A 127 -2.90 -6.24 -13.05
CA GLU A 127 -2.37 -7.25 -12.12
C GLU A 127 -1.38 -8.20 -12.80
N ALA A 128 -1.73 -8.73 -13.98
CA ALA A 128 -0.89 -9.64 -14.74
C ALA A 128 0.38 -9.02 -15.36
N THR A 129 0.46 -7.69 -15.44
CA THR A 129 1.60 -6.98 -16.09
C THR A 129 2.42 -6.14 -15.12
N THR A 130 1.92 -5.92 -13.91
CA THR A 130 2.68 -5.27 -12.86
C THR A 130 3.65 -6.31 -12.30
N PRO A 131 4.98 -6.06 -12.30
CA PRO A 131 5.92 -6.97 -11.66
C PRO A 131 5.48 -7.24 -10.22
N GLU A 132 5.66 -8.46 -9.72
CA GLU A 132 5.37 -8.77 -8.31
C GLU A 132 6.03 -7.72 -7.43
N TYR A 133 5.21 -7.04 -6.63
CA TYR A 133 5.72 -6.18 -5.58
C TYR A 133 6.36 -7.08 -4.53
N THR A 134 7.69 -7.22 -4.59
CA THR A 134 8.44 -7.86 -3.52
C THR A 134 8.49 -6.88 -2.35
N HIS A 135 7.69 -7.16 -1.32
CA HIS A 135 7.84 -6.46 -0.05
C HIS A 135 9.24 -6.74 0.48
N THR A 136 10.14 -5.76 0.37
CA THR A 136 11.45 -5.84 1.00
C THR A 136 11.22 -5.54 2.48
N THR A 137 11.11 -6.60 3.29
CA THR A 137 11.11 -6.46 4.74
C THR A 137 12.36 -5.69 5.15
N THR A 138 12.19 -4.67 6.00
CA THR A 138 13.32 -3.88 6.46
C THR A 138 14.14 -4.73 7.42
N LYS A 139 15.40 -4.99 7.08
CA LYS A 139 16.35 -5.62 8.01
C LYS A 139 16.40 -4.81 9.29
N THR A 140 16.20 -5.46 10.43
CA THR A 140 16.29 -4.80 11.74
C THR A 140 17.14 -5.63 12.68
N ILE A 141 18.00 -4.95 13.43
CA ILE A 141 18.73 -5.48 14.59
C ILE A 141 18.44 -4.51 15.74
N SER A 142 18.09 -5.04 16.91
CA SER A 142 17.93 -4.25 18.13
C SER A 142 18.67 -4.93 19.26
N VAL A 143 19.67 -4.25 19.82
CA VAL A 143 20.41 -4.72 20.99
C VAL A 143 19.47 -4.65 22.20
N THR A 144 19.26 -5.77 22.88
CA THR A 144 18.38 -5.90 24.06
C THR A 144 19.16 -6.01 25.36
N GLY A 145 20.46 -6.31 25.29
CA GLY A 145 21.33 -6.39 26.47
C GLY A 145 22.82 -6.34 26.09
N PRO A 146 23.69 -5.93 27.03
CA PRO A 146 23.42 -5.52 28.40
C PRO A 146 22.71 -4.15 28.50
N GLY A 147 21.99 -3.92 29.58
CA GLY A 147 21.34 -2.62 29.84
C GLY A 147 22.35 -1.48 29.99
N SER A 148 21.97 -0.27 29.58
CA SER A 148 22.84 0.92 29.56
C SER A 148 23.42 1.33 30.92
N ASP A 149 22.78 0.92 32.02
CA ASP A 149 23.13 1.34 33.39
C ASP A 149 23.80 0.21 34.19
N SER A 150 24.16 -0.88 33.52
CA SER A 150 24.83 -2.01 34.18
C SER A 150 26.30 -1.69 34.46
N LEU A 151 26.75 -2.01 35.67
CA LEU A 151 28.15 -1.92 36.09
C LEU A 151 28.76 -3.32 36.13
N TYR A 152 29.97 -3.45 35.60
CA TYR A 152 30.69 -4.72 35.53
C TYR A 152 32.11 -4.59 36.06
N ASP A 153 32.58 -5.63 36.73
CA ASP A 153 33.97 -5.73 37.18
C ASP A 153 34.86 -6.19 36.01
N ALA A 154 36.08 -5.66 35.92
CA ALA A 154 37.06 -6.12 34.95
C ALA A 154 37.34 -7.63 35.12
N GLY A 155 37.40 -8.36 34.02
CA GLY A 155 37.55 -9.82 33.98
C GLY A 155 36.26 -10.61 34.22
N SER A 156 35.11 -9.94 34.44
CA SER A 156 33.81 -10.63 34.44
C SER A 156 33.35 -10.95 33.02
N GLU A 157 32.60 -12.03 32.85
CA GLU A 157 31.96 -12.37 31.58
C GLU A 157 30.54 -11.81 31.53
N ILE A 158 30.16 -11.25 30.38
CA ILE A 158 28.80 -10.76 30.13
C ILE A 158 28.23 -11.37 28.85
N THR A 159 26.90 -11.41 28.79
CA THR A 159 26.13 -11.83 27.62
C THR A 159 25.61 -10.61 26.87
N LEU A 160 25.81 -10.60 25.56
CA LEU A 160 25.21 -9.63 24.64
C LEU A 160 23.93 -10.25 24.08
N GLU A 161 22.86 -9.47 23.99
CA GLU A 161 21.56 -9.95 23.52
C GLU A 161 20.99 -9.02 22.45
N TRP A 162 20.29 -9.59 21.46
CA TRP A 162 19.63 -8.84 20.40
C TRP A 162 18.40 -9.55 19.85
N THR A 163 17.54 -8.78 19.19
CA THR A 163 16.50 -9.28 18.30
C THR A 163 16.81 -8.89 16.86
N ALA A 164 16.67 -9.82 15.92
CA ALA A 164 16.91 -9.58 14.50
C ALA A 164 15.72 -10.03 13.62
N SER A 165 15.38 -9.24 12.61
CA SER A 165 14.44 -9.60 11.53
C SER A 165 15.14 -9.48 10.18
N ASP A 166 14.98 -10.51 9.35
CA ASP A 166 15.52 -10.57 7.98
C ASP A 166 17.06 -10.41 7.89
N VAL A 167 17.76 -10.76 8.96
CA VAL A 167 19.23 -10.82 9.06
C VAL A 167 19.65 -12.27 9.31
N ASN A 168 20.64 -12.77 8.58
CA ASN A 168 21.12 -14.15 8.71
C ASN A 168 22.25 -14.28 9.72
N THR A 169 23.18 -13.33 9.67
CA THR A 169 24.38 -13.30 10.50
C THR A 169 24.59 -11.92 11.08
N VAL A 170 25.24 -11.84 12.23
CA VAL A 170 25.68 -10.58 12.82
C VAL A 170 27.17 -10.62 13.16
N ASP A 171 27.80 -9.46 13.01
CA ASP A 171 29.14 -9.17 13.47
C ASP A 171 29.06 -8.32 14.74
N ILE A 172 29.88 -8.68 15.72
CA ILE A 172 29.87 -8.08 17.05
C ILE A 172 31.24 -7.47 17.31
N SER A 173 31.25 -6.19 17.64
CA SER A 173 32.46 -5.46 18.03
C SER A 173 32.20 -4.61 19.28
N TYR A 174 33.28 -4.27 19.98
CA TYR A 174 33.22 -3.36 21.11
C TYR A 174 34.31 -2.30 21.01
N LYS A 175 34.13 -1.21 21.75
CA LYS A 175 35.22 -0.30 22.09
C LYS A 175 35.04 0.27 23.48
N ILE A 176 36.13 0.72 24.08
CA ILE A 176 36.05 1.63 25.22
C ILE A 176 35.59 2.99 24.68
N PHE A 177 34.74 3.71 25.42
CA PHE A 177 34.17 4.97 24.95
C PHE A 177 35.25 6.03 24.70
N SER A 178 36.33 6.02 25.49
CA SER A 178 37.51 6.88 25.27
C SER A 178 38.29 6.57 24.00
N ASP A 179 38.10 5.38 23.41
CA ASP A 179 38.86 4.91 22.28
C ASP A 179 38.17 5.24 20.96
N ASP A 180 38.97 5.38 19.90
CA ASP A 180 38.48 5.71 18.57
C ASP A 180 38.09 4.46 17.76
N GLU A 181 38.75 3.32 18.01
CA GLU A 181 38.67 2.12 17.18
C GLU A 181 37.82 1.01 17.83
N TYR A 182 37.04 0.31 17.01
CA TYR A 182 36.33 -0.90 17.41
C TYR A 182 37.23 -2.12 17.29
N THR A 183 37.16 -3.00 18.28
CA THR A 183 37.76 -4.33 18.28
C THR A 183 36.68 -5.36 17.99
N GLU A 184 36.91 -6.21 17.00
CA GLU A 184 36.01 -7.34 16.68
C GLU A 184 36.03 -8.36 17.82
N ILE A 185 34.84 -8.74 18.28
CA ILE A 185 34.64 -9.84 19.24
C ILE A 185 34.47 -11.14 18.46
N VAL A 186 33.54 -11.13 17.50
CA VAL A 186 33.19 -12.27 16.67
C VAL A 186 32.48 -11.80 15.40
N SER A 187 32.65 -12.55 14.31
CA SER A 187 31.96 -12.33 13.03
C SER A 187 31.15 -13.57 12.60
N GLY A 188 30.07 -13.35 11.86
CA GLY A 188 29.25 -14.40 11.27
C GLY A 188 28.37 -15.18 12.25
N VAL A 189 28.01 -14.60 13.40
CA VAL A 189 27.15 -15.27 14.38
C VAL A 189 25.74 -15.39 13.82
N ASN A 190 25.11 -16.57 13.89
CA ASN A 190 23.74 -16.75 13.43
C ASN A 190 22.80 -15.80 14.18
N ALA A 191 22.17 -14.87 13.45
CA ALA A 191 21.37 -13.79 14.04
C ALA A 191 20.15 -14.32 14.82
N SER A 192 19.63 -15.50 14.47
CA SER A 192 18.51 -16.15 15.14
C SER A 192 18.82 -16.68 16.55
N VAL A 193 20.12 -16.76 16.91
CA VAL A 193 20.54 -17.12 18.27
C VAL A 193 20.11 -16.04 19.26
N GLY A 194 20.17 -14.77 18.85
CA GLY A 194 19.75 -13.64 19.68
C GLY A 194 20.67 -13.33 20.87
N SER A 195 21.80 -14.04 21.01
CA SER A 195 22.75 -13.79 22.07
C SER A 195 24.18 -14.25 21.76
N TYR A 196 25.15 -13.65 22.45
CA TYR A 196 26.55 -14.05 22.47
C TYR A 196 27.06 -14.03 23.91
N GLU A 197 27.57 -15.17 24.39
CA GLU A 197 28.09 -15.35 25.74
C GLU A 197 29.62 -15.30 25.74
N GLY A 198 30.21 -14.98 26.89
CA GLY A 198 31.66 -15.08 27.11
C GLY A 198 32.47 -13.86 26.68
N PHE A 199 31.85 -12.69 26.54
CA PHE A 199 32.63 -11.45 26.41
C PHE A 199 33.25 -11.08 27.76
N GLU A 200 34.58 -11.16 27.86
CA GLU A 200 35.33 -10.77 29.05
C GLU A 200 35.51 -9.24 29.10
N VAL A 201 35.06 -8.63 30.20
CA VAL A 201 35.10 -7.18 30.39
C VAL A 201 36.56 -6.70 30.54
N PRO A 202 37.06 -5.82 29.66
CA PRO A 202 38.43 -5.32 29.72
C PRO A 202 38.68 -4.45 30.97
N ASP A 203 39.94 -4.36 31.42
CA ASP A 203 40.34 -3.47 32.51
C ASP A 203 40.34 -2.01 32.06
N ALA A 204 39.16 -1.39 32.10
CA ALA A 204 38.90 0.00 31.74
C ALA A 204 38.19 0.73 32.90
N LYS A 205 38.95 1.06 33.95
CA LYS A 205 38.40 1.62 35.19
C LYS A 205 37.68 2.95 34.97
N GLY A 206 36.37 2.95 35.22
CA GLY A 206 35.54 4.16 35.20
C GLY A 206 35.12 4.61 33.81
N ASP A 207 35.32 3.78 32.78
CA ASP A 207 34.89 4.06 31.42
C ASP A 207 33.64 3.25 31.05
N SER A 208 33.03 3.61 29.92
CA SER A 208 31.90 2.89 29.32
C SER A 208 32.37 2.03 28.16
N ILE A 209 31.69 0.90 27.95
CA ILE A 209 31.93 0.00 26.81
C ILE A 209 30.78 0.19 25.82
N LEU A 210 31.11 0.44 24.56
CA LEU A 210 30.14 0.54 23.48
C LEU A 210 30.18 -0.73 22.65
N PHE A 211 29.03 -1.39 22.55
CA PHE A 211 28.85 -2.53 21.65
C PHE A 211 28.25 -2.08 20.33
N ARG A 212 28.66 -2.74 19.25
CA ARG A 212 28.04 -2.64 17.93
C ARG A 212 27.72 -4.05 17.45
N ILE A 213 26.46 -4.24 17.07
CA ILE A 213 25.95 -5.47 16.45
C ILE A 213 25.40 -5.06 15.09
N GLU A 214 26.00 -5.58 14.03
CA GLU A 214 25.70 -5.21 12.64
C GLU A 214 25.56 -6.44 11.73
N ASP A 215 24.95 -6.24 10.57
CA ASP A 215 24.70 -7.23 9.51
C ASP A 215 25.92 -7.44 8.60
#